data_AF-A0A962NH79-F1
#
_entry.id   AF-A0A962NH79-F1
#
_cell.length_a   1.000
_cell.length_b   1.000
_cell.length_c   1.000
_cell.angle_alpha   90.00
_cell.angle_beta   90.00
_cell.angle_gamma   90.00
#
_symmetry.space_group_name_H-M   'P 1'
#
loop_
_entity.id
_entity.type
_entity.pdbx_description
1 polymer ?
#
loop_
_entity_poly.entity_id
_entity_poly.type
_entity_poly.pdbx_seq_one_letter_code
_entity_poly.pdbx_strand_id
1 'polypeptide(L)'
;MSTASLLRSALILVLTSHAVVAHGQTRLVAPAAQNRAEMAISQAGSGGWWAFGSPGENGDRGAAQLYLCSGQSCAHQQRLAPGELAVDDRFGVAVAIDGSRLAVAAPGRGEGAVYLFQLSGGSWSLQQRLDAPAPGGEAFGSALALTGNRLFVGAPKANAAAGAVHVYTEAAGSWTLQAQLDADDPQSSAAFGSSLAVSGSGLL
;
A
#
# COMPACT_ATOMS: atom_id res chain seq x y z
N MET A 1 -39.47 12.68 19.06
CA MET A 1 -38.96 12.35 17.71
C MET A 1 -37.93 13.39 17.33
N SER A 2 -36.64 13.03 17.30
CA SER A 2 -35.65 13.54 16.33
C SER A 2 -34.29 12.92 16.69
N THR A 3 -33.88 11.91 15.94
CA THR A 3 -32.57 11.26 16.04
C THR A 3 -31.55 12.07 15.24
N ALA A 4 -30.60 12.69 15.92
CA ALA A 4 -29.47 13.34 15.27
C ALA A 4 -28.47 12.28 14.78
N SER A 5 -28.32 12.21 13.46
CA SER A 5 -27.36 11.37 12.74
C SER A 5 -25.95 11.90 12.97
N LEU A 6 -25.09 11.10 13.61
CA LEU A 6 -23.66 11.37 13.75
C LEU A 6 -22.94 10.91 12.48
N LEU A 7 -22.57 11.87 11.62
CA LEU A 7 -21.57 11.66 10.57
C LEU A 7 -20.20 11.46 11.24
N ARG A 8 -19.70 10.23 11.22
CA ARG A 8 -18.30 9.92 11.54
C ARG A 8 -17.46 10.18 10.30
N SER A 9 -16.97 11.41 10.15
CA SER A 9 -15.91 11.73 9.19
C SER A 9 -14.57 11.26 9.73
N ALA A 10 -13.96 10.27 9.10
CA ALA A 10 -12.60 9.82 9.42
C ALA A 10 -11.59 10.79 8.78
N LEU A 11 -10.92 11.58 9.64
CA LEU A 11 -9.78 12.42 9.27
C LEU A 11 -8.50 11.60 9.48
N ILE A 12 -7.78 11.27 8.42
CA ILE A 12 -6.45 10.64 8.51
C ILE A 12 -5.40 11.72 8.30
N LEU A 13 -4.68 12.03 9.37
CA LEU A 13 -3.62 13.03 9.44
C LEU A 13 -2.30 12.40 8.93
N VAL A 14 -1.68 12.98 7.91
CA VAL A 14 -0.29 12.64 7.52
C VAL A 14 0.64 13.51 8.37
N LEU A 15 1.32 12.92 9.35
CA LEU A 15 2.39 13.60 10.09
C LEU A 15 3.74 13.02 9.70
N THR A 16 4.60 13.91 9.20
CA THR A 16 6.04 13.72 9.00
C THR A 16 6.71 13.27 10.30
N SER A 17 7.56 12.24 10.20
CA SER A 17 8.56 11.81 11.19
C SER A 17 8.25 12.18 12.63
N HIS A 18 7.35 11.40 13.22
CA HIS A 18 7.33 10.80 14.57
C HIS A 18 5.93 10.19 14.64
N ALA A 19 5.83 8.87 14.79
CA ALA A 19 4.57 8.15 14.74
C ALA A 19 3.60 8.68 15.83
N VAL A 20 2.63 9.50 15.43
CA VAL A 20 1.51 9.91 16.28
C VAL A 20 0.27 10.07 15.40
N VAL A 21 -0.60 9.06 15.42
CA VAL A 21 -2.04 9.27 15.19
C VAL A 21 -2.72 8.90 16.50
N ALA A 22 -3.16 9.93 17.23
CA ALA A 22 -3.83 9.79 18.50
C ALA A 22 -5.33 9.57 18.29
N HIS A 23 -5.79 8.34 18.47
CA HIS A 23 -7.09 8.09 19.07
C HIS A 23 -6.85 7.41 20.41
N GLY A 24 -7.50 7.94 21.45
CA GLY A 24 -7.15 7.73 22.86
C GLY A 24 -6.70 6.32 23.23
N GLN A 25 -5.56 6.28 23.93
CA GLN A 25 -5.10 5.17 24.77
C GLN A 25 -4.86 3.83 24.03
N THR A 26 -3.70 3.69 23.37
CA THR A 26 -2.76 2.54 23.49
C THR A 26 -1.79 2.56 22.30
N ARG A 27 -0.49 2.65 22.59
CA ARG A 27 0.60 2.56 21.61
C ARG A 27 0.62 1.15 21.01
N LEU A 28 0.16 0.97 19.77
CA LEU A 28 0.37 -0.27 19.02
C LEU A 28 1.84 -0.33 18.57
N VAL A 29 2.67 -1.00 19.36
CA VAL A 29 4.02 -1.41 18.94
C VAL A 29 3.86 -2.78 18.30
N ALA A 30 4.26 -2.93 17.03
CA ALA A 30 4.40 -4.25 16.43
C ALA A 30 5.33 -5.10 17.33
N PRO A 31 4.87 -6.25 17.86
CA PRO A 31 5.74 -7.09 18.67
C PRO A 31 6.85 -7.62 17.75
N ALA A 32 8.09 -7.25 18.07
CA ALA A 32 9.35 -7.63 17.44
C ALA A 32 9.85 -6.82 16.21
N ALA A 33 9.87 -5.49 16.29
CA ALA A 33 10.91 -4.71 15.61
C ALA A 33 12.12 -4.57 16.56
N GLN A 34 12.87 -5.66 16.76
CA GLN A 34 14.07 -5.67 17.62
C GLN A 34 15.34 -5.29 16.86
N ASN A 35 15.31 -5.26 15.53
CA ASN A 35 16.41 -4.84 14.69
C ASN A 35 16.08 -3.56 13.91
N ARG A 36 17.08 -2.69 13.66
CA ARG A 36 16.92 -1.50 12.78
C ARG A 36 16.44 -1.84 11.36
N ALA A 37 16.58 -3.09 10.93
CA ALA A 37 16.09 -3.61 9.65
C ALA A 37 14.59 -3.98 9.65
N GLU A 38 13.92 -4.00 10.82
CA GLU A 38 12.52 -4.41 10.98
C GLU A 38 11.56 -3.20 11.18
N MET A 39 12.06 -1.97 11.01
CA MET A 39 11.20 -0.80 11.06
C MET A 39 10.26 -0.78 9.85
N ALA A 40 9.00 -1.12 10.10
CA ALA A 40 7.94 -0.99 9.12
C ALA A 40 7.84 0.45 8.62
N ILE A 41 7.94 0.67 7.30
CA ILE A 41 7.86 2.02 6.73
C ILE A 41 6.46 2.36 6.21
N SER A 42 5.61 1.35 6.06
CA SER A 42 4.22 1.48 5.61
C SER A 42 3.32 0.53 6.39
N GLN A 43 2.06 0.93 6.61
CA GLN A 43 1.08 0.14 7.35
C GLN A 43 -0.33 0.28 6.75
N ALA A 44 -1.10 -0.80 6.74
CA ALA A 44 -2.52 -0.79 6.36
C ALA A 44 -3.29 -1.85 7.16
N GLY A 45 -4.57 -1.62 7.46
CA GLY A 45 -5.39 -2.57 8.22
C GLY A 45 -6.85 -2.67 7.77
N SER A 46 -7.41 -3.89 7.81
CA SER A 46 -8.81 -4.18 7.47
C SER A 46 -9.27 -5.49 8.14
N GLY A 47 -10.46 -5.50 8.75
CA GLY A 47 -11.06 -6.73 9.29
C GLY A 47 -10.20 -7.48 10.32
N GLY A 48 -9.40 -6.75 11.11
CA GLY A 48 -8.45 -7.32 12.08
C GLY A 48 -7.06 -7.63 11.49
N TRP A 49 -6.92 -7.68 10.17
CA TRP A 49 -5.61 -7.84 9.53
C TRP A 49 -4.84 -6.53 9.50
N TRP A 50 -3.53 -6.63 9.71
CA TRP A 50 -2.57 -5.54 9.60
C TRP A 50 -1.38 -5.99 8.77
N ALA A 51 -0.99 -5.16 7.81
CA ALA A 51 0.18 -5.36 6.96
C ALA A 51 1.24 -4.30 7.26
N PHE A 52 2.49 -4.73 7.34
CA PHE A 52 3.65 -3.87 7.59
C PHE A 52 4.74 -4.14 6.56
N GLY A 53 5.17 -3.13 5.83
CA GLY A 53 6.21 -3.26 4.82
C GLY A 53 7.62 -3.04 5.38
N SER A 54 8.55 -3.94 5.03
CA SER A 54 9.94 -3.95 5.48
C SER A 54 10.91 -3.97 4.28
N PRO A 55 11.00 -2.89 3.49
CA PRO A 55 11.76 -2.90 2.23
C PRO A 55 13.26 -2.97 2.38
N GLY A 56 13.80 -2.72 3.58
CA GLY A 56 15.24 -2.85 3.86
C GLY A 56 15.71 -4.28 4.13
N GLU A 57 14.82 -5.27 4.06
CA GLU A 57 15.15 -6.64 4.42
C GLU A 57 15.96 -7.34 3.32
N ASN A 58 16.98 -8.12 3.72
CA ASN A 58 17.77 -8.99 2.85
C ASN A 58 18.41 -8.29 1.64
N GLY A 59 19.19 -7.23 1.91
CA GLY A 59 19.81 -6.42 0.85
C GLY A 59 18.76 -5.68 0.04
N ASP A 60 17.84 -5.03 0.72
CA ASP A 60 16.75 -4.27 0.11
C ASP A 60 15.86 -5.05 -0.88
N ARG A 61 15.85 -6.40 -0.82
CA ARG A 61 14.83 -7.21 -1.50
C ARG A 61 13.44 -6.87 -0.97
N GLY A 62 13.36 -6.72 0.35
CA GLY A 62 12.17 -6.35 1.07
C GLY A 62 11.25 -7.51 1.47
N ALA A 63 10.28 -7.20 2.32
CA ALA A 63 9.26 -8.12 2.81
C ALA A 63 7.99 -7.36 3.24
N ALA A 64 6.90 -8.09 3.44
CA ALA A 64 5.74 -7.58 4.18
C ALA A 64 5.32 -8.57 5.27
N GLN A 65 5.15 -8.07 6.49
CA GLN A 65 4.74 -8.85 7.65
C GLN A 65 3.25 -8.65 7.90
N LEU A 66 2.51 -9.75 8.04
CA LEU A 66 1.07 -9.75 8.28
C LEU A 66 0.75 -10.22 9.69
N TYR A 67 -0.11 -9.46 10.34
CA TYR A 67 -0.59 -9.71 11.69
C TYR A 67 -2.11 -9.78 11.69
N LEU A 68 -2.65 -10.67 12.51
CA LEU A 68 -4.07 -10.70 12.83
C LEU A 68 -4.26 -10.22 14.26
N CYS A 69 -4.98 -9.12 14.40
CA CYS A 69 -5.25 -8.46 15.67
C CYS A 69 -6.68 -8.74 16.13
N SER A 70 -6.82 -9.16 17.37
CA SER A 70 -8.09 -9.35 18.08
C SER A 70 -8.05 -8.55 19.38
N GLY A 71 -8.88 -7.51 19.47
CA GLY A 71 -8.83 -6.55 20.56
C GLY A 71 -7.49 -5.82 20.62
N GLN A 72 -6.76 -5.98 21.73
CA GLN A 72 -5.44 -5.36 21.96
C GLN A 72 -4.27 -6.29 21.63
N SER A 73 -4.54 -7.52 21.16
CA SER A 73 -3.51 -8.51 20.88
C SER A 73 -3.35 -8.73 19.39
N CYS A 74 -2.11 -8.68 18.90
CA CYS A 74 -1.77 -8.95 17.51
C CYS A 74 -0.82 -10.15 17.44
N ALA A 75 -1.17 -11.14 16.63
CA ALA A 75 -0.33 -12.30 16.35
C ALA A 75 0.23 -12.20 14.93
N HIS A 76 1.54 -12.39 14.78
CA HIS A 76 2.14 -12.58 13.45
C HIS A 76 1.54 -13.82 12.80
N GLN A 77 1.11 -13.71 11.55
CA GLN A 77 0.49 -14.79 10.80
C GLN A 77 1.35 -15.24 9.64
N GLN A 78 1.93 -14.28 8.91
CA GLN A 78 2.62 -14.58 7.66
C GLN A 78 3.67 -13.53 7.33
N ARG A 79 4.78 -13.98 6.75
CA ARG A 79 5.74 -13.12 6.05
C ARG A 79 5.57 -13.33 4.55
N LEU A 80 5.38 -12.24 3.81
CA LEU A 80 5.35 -12.22 2.35
C LEU A 80 6.70 -11.75 1.83
N ALA A 81 7.35 -12.60 1.04
CA ALA A 81 8.51 -12.24 0.23
C ALA A 81 8.52 -13.16 -0.99
N PRO A 82 7.95 -12.73 -2.13
CA PRO A 82 8.02 -13.48 -3.38
C PRO A 82 9.45 -13.94 -3.68
N GLY A 83 9.63 -15.21 -4.07
CA GLY A 83 10.96 -15.81 -4.25
C GLY A 83 11.78 -15.21 -5.40
N GLU A 84 11.12 -14.48 -6.28
CA GLU A 84 11.71 -13.78 -7.44
C GLU A 84 12.28 -12.40 -7.11
N LEU A 85 12.08 -11.88 -5.90
CA LEU A 85 12.59 -10.56 -5.52
C LEU A 85 14.12 -10.53 -5.59
N ALA A 86 14.67 -9.52 -6.27
CA ALA A 86 16.09 -9.23 -6.37
C ALA A 86 16.52 -8.16 -5.36
N VAL A 87 17.83 -8.09 -5.08
CA VAL A 87 18.43 -7.00 -4.28
C VAL A 87 17.97 -5.66 -4.84
N ASP A 88 17.66 -4.72 -3.95
CA ASP A 88 17.12 -3.39 -4.27
C ASP A 88 15.70 -3.32 -4.87
N ASP A 89 14.96 -4.44 -4.98
CA ASP A 89 13.54 -4.40 -5.44
C ASP A 89 12.64 -3.61 -4.47
N ARG A 90 13.03 -3.55 -3.19
CA ARG A 90 12.39 -2.80 -2.10
C ARG A 90 10.92 -3.15 -1.93
N PHE A 91 10.59 -4.44 -1.95
CA PHE A 91 9.24 -4.92 -1.68
C PHE A 91 8.76 -4.50 -0.28
N GLY A 92 7.53 -3.99 -0.19
CA GLY A 92 6.99 -3.46 1.06
C GLY A 92 7.21 -1.96 1.24
N VAL A 93 7.63 -1.21 0.21
CA VAL A 93 7.68 0.26 0.33
C VAL A 93 6.30 0.83 0.61
N ALA A 94 5.28 0.38 -0.10
CA ALA A 94 3.89 0.72 0.12
C ALA A 94 3.06 -0.55 0.28
N VAL A 95 2.09 -0.51 1.20
CA VAL A 95 1.10 -1.58 1.43
C VAL A 95 -0.30 -0.97 1.49
N ALA A 96 -1.28 -1.66 0.91
CA ALA A 96 -2.69 -1.28 1.00
C ALA A 96 -3.55 -2.54 1.15
N ILE A 97 -4.51 -2.53 2.07
CA ILE A 97 -5.36 -3.70 2.36
C ILE A 97 -6.83 -3.29 2.40
N ASP A 98 -7.69 -4.08 1.75
CA ASP A 98 -9.14 -3.93 1.80
C ASP A 98 -9.81 -5.31 1.82
N GLY A 99 -10.55 -5.60 2.89
CA GLY A 99 -11.13 -6.91 3.15
C GLY A 99 -10.10 -8.04 2.99
N SER A 100 -10.31 -8.87 1.98
CA SER A 100 -9.48 -10.04 1.63
C SER A 100 -8.42 -9.75 0.56
N ARG A 101 -8.19 -8.48 0.18
CA ARG A 101 -7.23 -8.07 -0.85
C ARG A 101 -6.11 -7.24 -0.24
N LEU A 102 -4.89 -7.48 -0.70
CA LEU A 102 -3.68 -6.80 -0.24
C LEU A 102 -2.81 -6.48 -1.46
N ALA A 103 -2.38 -5.22 -1.56
CA ALA A 103 -1.40 -4.79 -2.53
C ALA A 103 -0.10 -4.42 -1.81
N VAL A 104 1.03 -4.86 -2.36
CA VAL A 104 2.37 -4.56 -1.85
C VAL A 104 3.27 -4.13 -2.99
N ALA A 105 3.89 -2.97 -2.88
CA ALA A 105 4.74 -2.41 -3.92
C ALA A 105 6.22 -2.81 -3.78
N ALA A 106 6.89 -2.93 -4.92
CA ALA A 106 8.33 -3.09 -5.08
C ALA A 106 8.83 -2.08 -6.13
N PRO A 107 8.92 -0.77 -5.79
CA PRO A 107 9.23 0.28 -6.75
C PRO A 107 10.68 0.26 -7.25
N GLY A 108 11.57 -0.52 -6.63
CA GLY A 108 12.94 -0.71 -7.10
C GLY A 108 13.08 -1.76 -8.21
N ARG A 109 12.04 -2.57 -8.43
CA ARG A 109 12.05 -3.63 -9.43
C ARG A 109 11.81 -3.06 -10.84
N GLY A 110 12.86 -2.89 -11.63
CA GLY A 110 12.75 -2.30 -12.98
C GLY A 110 12.25 -0.86 -12.90
N GLU A 111 11.14 -0.53 -13.56
CA GLU A 111 10.46 0.76 -13.39
C GLU A 111 9.52 0.77 -12.16
N GLY A 112 9.24 -0.40 -11.60
CA GLY A 112 8.42 -0.61 -10.42
C GLY A 112 7.45 -1.78 -10.63
N ALA A 113 7.00 -2.38 -9.53
CA ALA A 113 6.01 -3.45 -9.56
C ALA A 113 5.06 -3.39 -8.36
N VAL A 114 3.87 -3.96 -8.52
CA VAL A 114 2.90 -4.16 -7.44
C VAL A 114 2.45 -5.61 -7.43
N TYR A 115 2.52 -6.24 -6.26
CA TYR A 115 2.10 -7.60 -6.03
C TYR A 115 0.76 -7.60 -5.31
N LEU A 116 -0.20 -8.35 -5.86
CA LEU A 116 -1.56 -8.46 -5.38
C LEU A 116 -1.77 -9.82 -4.75
N PHE A 117 -2.16 -9.80 -3.49
CA PHE A 117 -2.41 -10.98 -2.69
C PHE A 117 -3.88 -11.08 -2.33
N GLN A 118 -4.36 -12.32 -2.29
CA GLN A 118 -5.72 -12.67 -1.93
C GLN A 118 -5.70 -13.52 -0.65
N LEU A 119 -6.52 -13.15 0.33
CA LEU A 119 -6.74 -13.93 1.54
C LEU A 119 -7.74 -15.04 1.23
N SER A 120 -7.33 -16.28 1.49
CA SER A 120 -8.19 -17.47 1.42
C SER A 120 -7.80 -18.46 2.51
N GLY A 121 -8.79 -18.97 3.26
CA GLY A 121 -8.54 -19.94 4.32
C GLY A 121 -7.59 -19.46 5.43
N GLY A 122 -7.50 -18.14 5.66
CA GLY A 122 -6.60 -17.54 6.66
C GLY A 122 -5.18 -17.25 6.17
N SER A 123 -4.85 -17.59 4.92
CA SER A 123 -3.53 -17.37 4.33
C SER A 123 -3.60 -16.42 3.14
N TRP A 124 -2.59 -15.57 3.00
CA TRP A 124 -2.44 -14.68 1.86
C TRP A 124 -1.59 -15.35 0.78
N SER A 125 -2.13 -15.47 -0.43
CA SER A 125 -1.40 -16.02 -1.59
C SER A 125 -1.27 -14.98 -2.69
N LEU A 126 -0.16 -15.02 -3.43
CA LEU A 126 0.05 -14.15 -4.58
C LEU A 126 -0.98 -14.50 -5.66
N GLN A 127 -1.81 -13.53 -6.01
CA GLN A 127 -2.81 -13.62 -7.07
C GLN A 127 -2.24 -13.14 -8.40
N GLN A 128 -1.58 -11.98 -8.40
CA GLN A 128 -1.07 -11.35 -9.62
C GLN A 128 0.09 -10.40 -9.30
N ARG A 129 1.02 -10.26 -10.24
CA ARG A 129 1.99 -9.16 -10.28
C ARG A 129 1.60 -8.19 -11.38
N LEU A 130 1.63 -6.90 -11.07
CA LEU A 130 1.52 -5.80 -12.02
C LEU A 130 2.91 -5.22 -12.19
N ASP A 131 3.48 -5.34 -13.37
CA ASP A 131 4.68 -4.61 -13.74
C ASP A 131 4.28 -3.20 -14.22
N ALA A 132 5.16 -2.23 -14.00
CA ALA A 132 5.02 -0.86 -14.48
C ALA A 132 4.63 -0.82 -15.98
N PRO A 133 3.57 -0.07 -16.36
CA PRO A 133 3.22 0.10 -17.75
C PRO A 133 4.25 0.99 -18.45
N ALA A 134 4.51 0.72 -19.73
CA ALA A 134 5.38 1.53 -20.57
C ALA A 134 4.58 2.21 -21.70
N PRO A 135 4.82 3.50 -21.98
CA PRO A 135 5.65 4.44 -21.21
C PRO A 135 4.93 4.95 -19.94
N GLY A 136 5.67 5.57 -19.01
CA GLY A 136 5.09 6.28 -17.85
C GLY A 136 5.06 5.48 -16.54
N GLY A 137 5.86 4.43 -16.44
CA GLY A 137 5.93 3.55 -15.29
C GLY A 137 6.97 3.93 -14.23
N GLU A 138 7.72 5.02 -14.40
CA GLU A 138 8.89 5.28 -13.55
C GLU A 138 8.52 5.49 -12.07
N ALA A 139 9.11 4.67 -11.21
CA ALA A 139 8.81 4.56 -9.79
C ALA A 139 7.36 4.12 -9.49
N PHE A 140 6.79 3.28 -10.35
CA PHE A 140 5.49 2.65 -10.15
C PHE A 140 5.44 1.87 -8.83
N GLY A 141 4.39 2.12 -8.03
CA GLY A 141 4.25 1.55 -6.71
C GLY A 141 4.87 2.40 -5.60
N SER A 142 5.25 3.65 -5.88
CA SER A 142 5.70 4.57 -4.82
C SER A 142 4.60 4.86 -3.79
N ALA A 143 3.34 4.85 -4.22
CA ALA A 143 2.16 4.93 -3.37
C ALA A 143 1.08 3.97 -3.87
N LEU A 144 0.27 3.45 -2.94
CA LEU A 144 -0.85 2.58 -3.23
C LEU A 144 -2.10 3.06 -2.51
N ALA A 145 -3.24 2.95 -3.17
CA ALA A 145 -4.55 3.00 -2.52
C ALA A 145 -5.46 1.91 -3.08
N LEU A 146 -6.14 1.20 -2.20
CA LEU A 146 -6.99 0.05 -2.54
C LEU A 146 -8.36 0.25 -1.90
N THR A 147 -9.42 0.17 -2.71
CA THR A 147 -10.81 0.27 -2.23
C THR A 147 -11.74 -0.51 -3.15
N GLY A 148 -12.50 -1.44 -2.58
CA GLY A 148 -13.33 -2.34 -3.34
C GLY A 148 -12.49 -3.06 -4.40
N ASN A 149 -12.98 -3.07 -5.64
CA ASN A 149 -12.28 -3.68 -6.77
C ASN A 149 -11.34 -2.71 -7.52
N ARG A 150 -10.97 -1.57 -6.93
CA ARG A 150 -10.09 -0.57 -7.55
C ARG A 150 -8.78 -0.41 -6.79
N LEU A 151 -7.70 -0.37 -7.56
CA LEU A 151 -6.34 -0.14 -7.09
C LEU A 151 -5.79 1.08 -7.83
N PHE A 152 -5.25 2.02 -7.07
CA PHE A 152 -4.54 3.19 -7.57
C PHE A 152 -3.06 3.02 -7.26
N VAL A 153 -2.23 3.20 -8.28
CA VAL A 153 -0.78 3.03 -8.19
C VAL A 153 -0.08 4.30 -8.64
N GLY A 154 0.65 4.93 -7.73
CA GLY A 154 1.42 6.13 -8.00
C GLY A 154 2.75 5.82 -8.69
N ALA A 155 3.09 6.64 -9.69
CA ALA A 155 4.35 6.64 -10.42
C ALA A 155 4.87 8.09 -10.52
N PRO A 156 5.42 8.66 -9.42
CA PRO A 156 5.75 10.09 -9.34
C PRO A 156 6.92 10.52 -10.24
N LYS A 157 7.66 9.58 -10.83
CA LYS A 157 8.74 9.88 -11.77
C LYS A 157 8.31 9.74 -13.24
N ALA A 158 7.07 9.32 -13.49
CA ALA A 158 6.49 9.23 -14.81
C ALA A 158 6.48 10.59 -15.53
N ASN A 159 6.40 10.55 -16.87
CA ASN A 159 6.18 11.72 -17.72
C ASN A 159 7.18 12.86 -17.44
N ALA A 160 8.48 12.56 -17.46
CA ALA A 160 9.54 13.51 -17.12
C ALA A 160 9.40 14.12 -15.71
N ALA A 161 9.03 13.28 -14.73
CA ALA A 161 8.77 13.64 -13.33
C ALA A 161 7.56 14.55 -13.07
N ALA A 162 6.65 14.66 -14.04
CA ALA A 162 5.31 15.21 -13.82
C ALA A 162 4.48 14.30 -12.90
N GLY A 163 4.74 12.99 -12.94
CA GLY A 163 4.02 11.98 -12.17
C GLY A 163 2.74 11.50 -12.84
N ALA A 164 2.33 10.29 -12.48
CA ALA A 164 1.09 9.66 -12.95
C ALA A 164 0.48 8.78 -11.85
N VAL A 165 -0.82 8.51 -11.98
CA VAL A 165 -1.53 7.51 -11.19
C VAL A 165 -2.23 6.52 -12.12
N HIS A 166 -1.91 5.25 -11.96
CA HIS A 166 -2.51 4.18 -12.75
C HIS A 166 -3.67 3.55 -11.99
N VAL A 167 -4.80 3.39 -12.67
CA VAL A 167 -6.03 2.84 -12.08
C VAL A 167 -6.26 1.45 -12.63
N TYR A 168 -6.18 0.46 -11.75
CA TYR A 168 -6.49 -0.93 -12.05
C TYR A 168 -7.86 -1.29 -11.47
N THR A 169 -8.59 -2.13 -12.20
CA THR A 169 -9.84 -2.72 -11.72
C THR A 169 -9.77 -4.23 -11.74
N GLU A 170 -10.25 -4.84 -10.67
CA GLU A 170 -10.41 -6.28 -10.54
C GLU A 170 -11.76 -6.72 -11.10
N ALA A 171 -11.70 -7.68 -12.01
CA ALA A 171 -12.87 -8.38 -12.54
C ALA A 171 -12.53 -9.86 -12.71
N ALA A 172 -13.39 -10.73 -12.17
CA ALA A 172 -13.23 -12.18 -12.24
C ALA A 172 -11.82 -12.67 -11.77
N GLY A 173 -11.27 -12.06 -10.72
CA GLY A 173 -9.98 -12.44 -10.15
C GLY A 173 -8.76 -11.95 -10.94
N SER A 174 -8.94 -11.07 -11.93
CA SER A 174 -7.85 -10.46 -12.70
C SER A 174 -7.89 -8.94 -12.59
N TRP A 175 -6.73 -8.34 -12.33
CA TRP A 175 -6.53 -6.90 -12.30
C TRP A 175 -6.06 -6.40 -13.66
N THR A 176 -6.78 -5.42 -14.20
CA THR A 176 -6.49 -4.83 -15.51
C THR A 176 -6.36 -3.32 -15.41
N LEU A 177 -5.42 -2.75 -16.14
CA LEU A 177 -5.25 -1.30 -16.24
C LEU A 177 -6.47 -0.73 -16.97
N GLN A 178 -7.18 0.20 -16.32
CA GLN A 178 -8.38 0.84 -16.87
C GLN A 178 -8.11 2.27 -17.30
N ALA A 179 -7.26 2.99 -16.56
CA ALA A 179 -6.94 4.38 -16.85
C ALA A 179 -5.57 4.77 -16.31
N GLN A 180 -5.03 5.83 -16.88
CA GLN A 180 -3.93 6.61 -16.33
C GLN A 180 -4.45 8.02 -16.07
N LEU A 181 -4.13 8.55 -14.90
CA LEU A 181 -4.39 9.93 -14.51
C LEU A 181 -3.04 10.64 -14.52
N ASP A 182 -2.92 11.68 -15.32
CA ASP A 182 -1.73 12.51 -15.40
C ASP A 182 -1.93 13.78 -14.57
N ALA A 183 -0.83 14.42 -14.19
CA ALA A 183 -0.89 15.75 -13.62
C ALA A 183 -1.41 16.77 -14.66
N ASP A 184 -2.41 17.58 -14.27
CA ASP A 184 -2.99 18.61 -15.14
C ASP A 184 -1.96 19.69 -15.57
N ASP A 185 -0.95 19.95 -14.73
CA ASP A 185 0.20 20.82 -15.06
C ASP A 185 1.53 20.13 -14.66
N PRO A 186 2.30 19.61 -15.64
CA PRO A 186 3.59 18.94 -15.44
C PRO A 186 4.67 19.76 -14.73
N GLN A 187 4.58 21.09 -14.75
CA GLN A 187 5.62 21.99 -14.21
C GLN A 187 5.34 22.40 -12.76
N SER A 188 4.08 22.37 -12.29
CA SER A 188 3.70 22.72 -10.92
C SER A 188 3.37 21.51 -10.03
N SER A 189 3.24 20.31 -10.62
CA SER A 189 2.77 19.09 -9.94
C SER A 189 3.88 18.07 -9.69
N ALA A 190 5.12 18.53 -9.53
CA ALA A 190 6.24 17.67 -9.18
C ALA A 190 5.85 16.79 -7.98
N ALA A 191 5.86 15.47 -8.18
CA ALA A 191 5.42 14.45 -7.23
C ALA A 191 3.90 14.12 -7.18
N PHE A 192 3.11 14.38 -8.23
CA PHE A 192 1.78 13.76 -8.37
C PHE A 192 1.88 12.23 -8.29
N GLY A 193 1.02 11.60 -7.49
CA GLY A 193 1.09 10.16 -7.21
C GLY A 193 2.19 9.74 -6.20
N SER A 194 2.87 10.68 -5.53
CA SER A 194 3.81 10.36 -4.43
C SER A 194 3.13 9.96 -3.13
N SER A 195 1.86 10.35 -2.96
CA SER A 195 0.98 9.89 -1.90
C SER A 195 -0.43 9.74 -2.48
N LEU A 196 -1.15 8.72 -2.01
CA LEU A 196 -2.51 8.43 -2.44
C LEU A 196 -3.34 8.14 -1.20
N ALA A 197 -4.50 8.78 -1.09
CA ALA A 197 -5.51 8.44 -0.11
C ALA A 197 -6.83 8.15 -0.82
N VAL A 198 -7.66 7.28 -0.25
CA VAL A 198 -9.00 6.98 -0.78
C VAL A 198 -10.05 7.37 0.23
N SER A 199 -11.15 7.93 -0.27
CA SER A 199 -12.37 8.18 0.50
C SER A 199 -13.56 7.61 -0.26
N GLY A 200 -14.23 6.62 0.35
CA GLY A 200 -15.29 5.86 -0.31
C GLY A 200 -14.77 5.16 -1.57
N SER A 201 -15.29 5.55 -2.73
CA SER A 201 -14.95 5.00 -4.04
C SER A 201 -14.02 5.88 -4.89
N GLY A 202 -13.56 7.01 -4.35
CA GLY A 202 -12.71 7.99 -5.04
C GLY A 202 -11.31 8.12 -4.43
N LEU A 203 -10.38 8.56 -5.26
CA LEU A 203 -9.03 8.99 -4.86
C LEU A 203 -9.09 10.45 -4.38
N LEU A 204 -8.36 10.78 -3.31
CA LEU A 204 -8.18 12.12 -2.75
C LEU A 204 -6.76 12.63 -2.98
#